data_AF-A0A819HP86-F1
#
_entry.id   AF-A0A819HP86-F1
#
_cell.length_a   1.000
_cell.length_b   1.000
_cell.length_c   1.000
_cell.angle_alpha   90.00
_cell.angle_beta   90.00
_cell.angle_gamma   90.00
#
_symmetry.space_group_name_H-M   'P 1'
#
loop_
_entity.id
_entity.type
_entity.pdbx_description
1 polymer ?
#
loop_
_entity_poly.entity_id
_entity_poly.type
_entity_poly.pdbx_seq_one_letter_code
_entity_poly.pdbx_strand_id
1 'polypeptide(L)'
;MDLENHTRNVWIVLGTLSGLGMIVATIQTWAWFSKSGKEIIDLPTLGKFLLHFLGILSTVIFLVMAGVSVWWLIFFKKQYDSTFESKTSSQQNIFKILFIVSFILKTVDIIHLILRQTTIDIFFIDWERSKTG
;
A
#
# COMPACT_ATOMS: atom_id res chain seq x y z
N MET A 1 14.74 -22.80 16.02
CA MET A 1 14.85 -21.46 16.66
C MET A 1 14.86 -20.34 15.61
N ASP A 2 15.42 -20.55 14.42
CA ASP A 2 15.52 -19.50 13.38
C ASP A 2 14.19 -19.11 12.72
N LEU A 3 13.27 -20.06 12.52
CA LEU A 3 11.99 -19.82 11.84
C LEU A 3 11.06 -18.84 12.59
N GLU A 4 11.05 -18.92 13.92
CA GLU A 4 10.27 -18.03 14.78
C GLU A 4 10.80 -16.60 14.73
N ASN A 5 12.13 -16.45 14.73
CA ASN A 5 12.79 -15.16 14.58
C ASN A 5 12.44 -14.50 13.23
N HIS A 6 12.45 -15.26 12.14
CA HIS A 6 12.07 -14.73 10.82
C HIS A 6 10.62 -14.26 10.77
N THR A 7 9.70 -15.07 11.32
CA THR A 7 8.28 -14.74 11.36
C THR A 7 8.06 -13.47 12.19
N ARG A 8 8.70 -13.37 13.37
CA ARG A 8 8.67 -12.18 14.22
C ARG A 8 9.19 -10.93 13.51
N ASN A 9 10.29 -11.03 12.78
CA ASN A 9 10.86 -9.90 12.04
C ASN A 9 9.89 -9.39 10.97
N VAL A 10 9.19 -10.29 10.26
CA VAL A 10 8.16 -9.89 9.28
C VAL A 10 7.04 -9.08 9.97
N TRP A 11 6.58 -9.51 11.14
CA TRP A 11 5.56 -8.77 11.90
C TRP A 11 6.06 -7.41 12.38
N ILE A 12 7.30 -7.30 12.85
CA ILE A 12 7.91 -6.03 13.27
C ILE A 12 8.02 -5.07 12.08
N VAL A 13 8.47 -5.55 10.92
CA VAL A 13 8.57 -4.75 9.70
C VAL A 13 7.19 -4.28 9.23
N LEU A 14 6.19 -5.16 9.25
CA LEU A 14 4.81 -4.78 8.93
C LEU A 14 4.27 -3.70 9.88
N GLY A 15 4.47 -3.87 11.19
CA GLY A 15 4.01 -2.91 12.20
C GLY A 15 4.68 -1.55 12.07
N THR A 16 6.00 -1.52 11.89
CA THR A 16 6.77 -0.28 11.75
C THR A 16 6.43 0.47 10.47
N LEU A 17 6.37 -0.22 9.32
CA LEU A 17 5.99 0.40 8.05
C LEU A 17 4.52 0.85 8.03
N SER A 18 3.63 0.10 8.69
CA SER A 18 2.23 0.51 8.86
C SER A 18 2.11 1.80 9.69
N GLY A 19 2.88 1.92 10.77
CA GLY A 19 2.93 3.13 11.59
C GLY A 19 3.42 4.35 10.82
N LEU A 20 4.50 4.20 10.04
CA LEU A 20 4.97 5.24 9.12
C LEU A 20 3.89 5.58 8.07
N GLY A 21 3.24 4.55 7.54
CA GLY A 21 2.16 4.69 6.58
C GLY A 21 0.97 5.48 7.13
N MET A 22 0.63 5.32 8.41
CA MET A 22 -0.41 6.08 9.08
C MET A 22 -0.08 7.57 9.11
N ILE A 23 1.16 7.94 9.46
CA ILE A 23 1.62 9.34 9.47
C ILE A 23 1.49 9.94 8.06
N VAL A 24 1.92 9.18 7.05
CA VAL A 24 1.81 9.59 5.64
C VAL A 24 0.35 9.76 5.22
N ALA A 25 -0.57 8.91 5.71
CA ALA A 25 -2.00 9.04 5.45
C ALA A 25 -2.60 10.31 6.05
N THR A 26 -2.21 10.62 7.28
CA THR A 26 -2.64 11.84 7.98
C THR A 26 -2.17 13.08 7.24
N ILE A 27 -0.89 13.12 6.82
CA ILE A 27 -0.34 14.25 6.06
C ILE A 27 -1.10 14.45 4.74
N GLN A 28 -1.38 13.38 4.01
CA GLN A 28 -2.08 13.48 2.72
C GLN A 28 -3.53 13.95 2.89
N THR A 29 -4.21 13.47 3.93
CA THR A 29 -5.57 13.92 4.27
C THR A 29 -5.58 15.38 4.71
N TRP A 30 -4.62 15.79 5.55
CA TRP A 30 -4.47 17.16 6.01
C TRP A 30 -4.18 18.13 4.85
N ALA A 31 -3.28 17.74 3.94
CA ALA A 31 -2.98 18.53 2.75
C ALA A 31 -4.21 18.72 1.86
N TRP A 32 -5.07 17.70 1.74
CA TRP A 32 -6.36 17.82 1.04
C TRP A 32 -7.35 18.70 1.80
N PHE A 33 -7.46 18.54 3.12
CA PHE A 33 -8.34 19.33 3.98
C PHE A 33 -8.00 20.82 3.91
N SER A 34 -6.72 21.17 4.03
CA SER A 34 -6.22 22.55 3.93
C SER A 34 -6.55 23.20 2.58
N LYS A 35 -6.53 22.43 1.48
CA LYS A 35 -6.91 22.92 0.14
C LYS A 35 -8.42 23.06 -0.06
N SER A 36 -9.22 22.35 0.74
CA SER A 36 -10.67 22.31 0.57
C SER A 36 -11.38 23.51 1.18
N GLY A 37 -10.68 24.38 1.93
CA GLY A 37 -11.25 25.58 2.55
C GLY A 37 -12.36 25.30 3.58
N LYS A 38 -12.47 24.04 4.05
CA LYS A 38 -13.47 23.63 5.03
C LYS A 38 -12.99 23.93 6.44
N GLU A 39 -13.84 24.56 7.25
CA GLU A 39 -13.51 24.88 8.65
C GLU A 39 -13.72 23.70 9.61
N ILE A 40 -14.52 22.69 9.21
CA ILE A 40 -14.92 21.58 10.08
C ILE A 40 -14.59 20.23 9.43
N ILE A 41 -14.15 19.27 10.25
CA ILE A 41 -13.92 17.88 9.83
C ILE A 41 -15.28 17.21 9.63
N ASP A 42 -15.71 17.12 8.37
CA ASP A 42 -16.92 16.40 7.99
C ASP A 42 -16.68 14.87 7.90
N LEU A 43 -17.75 14.09 8.02
CA LEU A 43 -17.74 12.62 7.83
C LEU A 43 -17.07 12.16 6.51
N PRO A 44 -17.24 12.84 5.35
CA PRO A 44 -16.53 12.51 4.12
C PRO A 44 -15.00 12.65 4.21
N THR A 45 -14.49 13.55 5.06
CA THR A 45 -13.05 13.72 5.30
C THR A 45 -12.49 12.50 6.02
N LEU A 46 -13.23 11.96 7.00
CA LEU A 46 -12.87 10.72 7.68
C LEU A 46 -12.89 9.52 6.73
N GLY A 47 -13.88 9.44 5.85
CA GLY A 47 -13.95 8.40 4.82
C GLY A 47 -12.75 8.44 3.88
N LYS A 48 -12.33 9.63 3.44
CA LYS A 48 -11.13 9.80 2.60
C LYS A 48 -9.86 9.40 3.32
N PHE A 49 -9.71 9.76 4.60
CA PHE A 49 -8.59 9.30 5.42
C PHE A 49 -8.51 7.78 5.48
N LEU A 50 -9.65 7.12 5.74
CA LEU A 50 -9.71 5.67 5.85
C LEU A 50 -9.31 5.00 4.53
N LEU A 51 -9.85 5.45 3.40
CA LEU A 51 -9.49 4.93 2.07
C LEU A 51 -7.99 5.10 1.78
N HIS A 52 -7.46 6.27 2.10
CA HIS A 52 -6.04 6.57 1.92
C HIS A 52 -5.14 5.70 2.80
N PHE A 53 -5.54 5.48 4.05
CA PHE A 53 -4.85 4.60 4.98
C PHE A 53 -4.88 3.14 4.51
N LEU A 54 -6.03 2.64 4.05
CA LEU A 54 -6.16 1.29 3.49
C LEU A 54 -5.27 1.08 2.26
N GLY A 55 -5.13 2.09 1.41
CA GLY A 55 -4.23 2.05 0.25
C GLY A 55 -2.76 1.97 0.63
N ILE A 56 -2.33 2.73 1.64
CA ILE A 56 -0.97 2.65 2.16
C ILE A 56 -0.73 1.29 2.84
N LEU A 57 -1.66 0.81 3.66
CA LEU A 57 -1.58 -0.51 4.30
C LEU A 57 -1.41 -1.61 3.26
N SER A 58 -2.22 -1.60 2.20
CA SER A 58 -2.10 -2.55 1.10
C SER A 58 -0.70 -2.55 0.49
N THR A 59 -0.15 -1.35 0.23
CA THR A 59 1.16 -1.17 -0.38
C THR A 59 2.28 -1.68 0.53
N VAL A 60 2.17 -1.44 1.84
CA VAL A 60 3.11 -1.96 2.84
C VAL A 60 3.09 -3.49 2.88
N ILE A 61 1.90 -4.09 2.96
CA ILE A 61 1.76 -5.56 2.98
C ILE A 61 2.34 -6.15 1.70
N PHE A 62 2.02 -5.57 0.53
CA PHE A 62 2.54 -6.01 -0.75
C PHE A 62 4.07 -5.95 -0.81
N LEU A 63 4.67 -4.85 -0.35
CA LEU A 63 6.12 -4.64 -0.35
C LEU A 63 6.84 -5.69 0.51
N VAL A 64 6.34 -5.93 1.72
CA VAL A 64 6.91 -6.94 2.62
C VAL A 64 6.79 -8.34 2.01
N MET A 65 5.63 -8.65 1.44
CA MET A 65 5.39 -9.94 0.78
C MET A 65 6.31 -10.15 -0.42
N ALA A 66 6.50 -9.14 -1.26
CA ALA A 66 7.45 -9.18 -2.37
C ALA A 66 8.89 -9.40 -1.87
N GLY A 67 9.29 -8.72 -0.81
CA GLY A 67 10.60 -8.94 -0.18
C GLY A 67 10.80 -10.37 0.32
N VAL A 68 9.80 -10.93 1.00
CA VAL A 68 9.81 -12.33 1.46
C VAL A 68 9.86 -13.32 0.29
N SER A 69 9.15 -13.04 -0.81
CA SER A 69 9.18 -13.86 -2.04
C SER A 69 10.55 -13.82 -2.70
N VAL A 70 11.17 -12.65 -2.83
CA VAL A 70 12.52 -12.50 -3.41
C VAL A 70 13.54 -13.22 -2.54
N TRP A 71 13.47 -13.05 -1.22
CA TRP A 71 14.29 -13.79 -0.28
C TRP A 71 14.16 -15.30 -0.51
N TRP A 72 12.93 -15.83 -0.58
CA TRP A 72 12.72 -17.24 -0.90
C TRP A 72 13.39 -17.64 -2.22
N LEU A 73 13.15 -16.93 -3.31
CA LEU A 73 13.70 -17.26 -4.63
C LEU A 73 15.24 -17.31 -4.63
N ILE A 74 15.90 -16.41 -3.92
CA ILE A 74 17.36 -16.40 -3.77
C ILE A 74 17.83 -17.67 -3.05
N PHE A 75 17.18 -18.05 -1.96
CA PHE A 75 17.53 -19.26 -1.21
C PHE A 75 17.23 -20.54 -1.99
N PHE A 76 16.12 -20.58 -2.73
CA PHE A 76 15.79 -21.70 -3.62
C PHE A 76 16.91 -21.94 -4.64
N LYS A 77 17.48 -20.88 -5.23
CA LYS A 77 18.62 -21.00 -6.15
C LYS A 77 19.93 -21.40 -5.48
N LYS A 78 20.10 -21.17 -4.17
CA LYS A 78 21.33 -21.47 -3.40
C LYS A 78 21.33 -22.86 -2.77
N GLN A 79 20.33 -23.71 -3.04
CA GLN A 79 20.27 -25.08 -2.56
C GLN A 79 21.35 -25.96 -3.22
N TYR A 80 22.58 -25.90 -2.71
CA TYR A 80 23.65 -26.85 -3.05
C TYR A 80 23.70 -28.03 -2.07
N ASP A 81 23.17 -27.85 -0.86
CA ASP A 81 22.94 -28.90 0.14
C ASP A 81 21.45 -28.99 0.47
N SER A 82 20.95 -30.22 0.52
CA SER A 82 19.54 -30.63 0.59
C SER A 82 18.83 -30.32 1.93
N THR A 83 19.36 -29.42 2.76
CA THR A 83 18.87 -29.09 4.11
C THR A 83 17.99 -27.83 4.15
N PHE A 84 17.58 -27.28 3.00
CA PHE A 84 16.57 -26.22 3.00
C PHE A 84 15.20 -26.84 3.32
N GLU A 85 14.85 -26.80 4.60
CA GLU A 85 13.57 -27.27 5.14
C GLU A 85 12.41 -26.70 4.32
N SER A 86 11.65 -27.61 3.70
CA SER A 86 10.38 -27.29 3.03
C SER A 86 9.46 -26.59 4.02
N LYS A 87 9.01 -25.36 3.70
CA LYS A 87 8.17 -24.55 4.59
C LYS A 87 7.01 -25.33 5.19
N THR A 88 6.76 -25.11 6.47
CA THR A 88 5.56 -25.59 7.16
C THR A 88 4.29 -25.08 6.45
N SER A 89 3.30 -25.95 6.26
CA SER A 89 2.02 -25.64 5.58
C SER A 89 1.31 -24.40 6.15
N SER A 90 1.48 -24.12 7.45
CA SER A 90 0.95 -22.93 8.11
C SER A 90 1.49 -21.61 7.53
N GLN A 91 2.80 -21.51 7.30
CA GLN A 91 3.41 -20.28 6.78
C GLN A 91 2.97 -19.98 5.33
N GLN A 92 2.77 -21.03 4.53
CA GLN A 92 2.27 -20.89 3.17
C GLN A 92 0.84 -20.35 3.16
N ASN A 93 -0.01 -20.81 4.09
CA ASN A 93 -1.38 -20.33 4.21
C ASN A 93 -1.44 -18.86 4.67
N ILE A 94 -0.65 -18.48 5.68
CA ILE A 94 -0.56 -17.08 6.13
C ILE A 94 -0.11 -16.18 4.97
N PHE A 95 0.91 -16.61 4.21
CA PHE A 95 1.38 -15.89 3.04
C PHE A 95 0.25 -15.71 1.99
N LYS A 96 -0.48 -16.78 1.65
CA LYS A 96 -1.60 -16.70 0.70
C LYS A 96 -2.68 -15.73 1.17
N ILE A 97 -3.07 -15.78 2.44
CA ILE A 97 -4.11 -14.90 3.00
C ILE A 97 -3.66 -13.44 2.95
N LEU A 98 -2.45 -13.13 3.40
CA LEU A 98 -1.91 -11.76 3.35
C LEU A 98 -1.82 -11.22 1.92
N PHE A 99 -1.46 -12.08 0.96
CA PHE A 99 -1.43 -11.71 -0.45
C PHE A 99 -2.82 -11.36 -0.99
N ILE A 100 -3.82 -12.21 -0.72
CA ILE A 100 -5.21 -11.97 -1.15
C ILE A 100 -5.76 -10.67 -0.53
N VAL A 101 -5.54 -10.48 0.78
CA VAL A 101 -5.98 -9.26 1.49
C VAL A 101 -5.31 -8.02 0.90
N SER A 102 -3.99 -8.07 0.67
CA SER A 102 -3.25 -6.97 0.05
C SER A 102 -3.83 -6.63 -1.33
N PHE A 103 -4.11 -7.63 -2.15
CA PHE A 103 -4.66 -7.46 -3.50
C PHE A 103 -6.05 -6.80 -3.48
N ILE A 104 -6.94 -7.25 -2.60
CA ILE A 104 -8.28 -6.67 -2.44
C ILE A 104 -8.16 -5.21 -2.01
N LEU A 105 -7.37 -4.92 -0.97
CA LEU A 105 -7.16 -3.56 -0.49
C LEU A 105 -6.54 -2.67 -1.58
N LYS A 106 -5.64 -3.20 -2.41
CA LYS A 106 -5.02 -2.43 -3.51
C LYS A 106 -6.02 -2.11 -4.60
N THR A 107 -6.91 -3.05 -4.90
CA THR A 107 -7.98 -2.86 -5.88
C THR A 107 -8.90 -1.73 -5.45
N VAL A 108 -9.29 -1.69 -4.17
CA VAL A 108 -10.11 -0.60 -3.61
C VAL A 108 -9.38 0.75 -3.71
N ASP A 109 -8.07 0.80 -3.38
CA ASP A 109 -7.23 2.00 -3.51
C ASP A 109 -7.16 2.51 -4.95
N ILE A 110 -6.95 1.61 -5.91
CA ILE A 110 -6.91 1.96 -7.34
C ILE A 110 -8.26 2.49 -7.81
N ILE A 111 -9.37 1.87 -7.43
CA ILE A 111 -10.71 2.38 -7.77
C ILE A 111 -10.92 3.78 -7.19
N HIS A 112 -10.56 4.01 -5.93
CA HIS A 112 -10.65 5.32 -5.30
C HIS A 112 -9.77 6.37 -6.03
N LEU A 113 -8.56 5.99 -6.46
CA LEU A 113 -7.68 6.84 -7.23
C LEU A 113 -8.30 7.24 -8.59
N ILE A 114 -8.88 6.27 -9.30
CA ILE A 114 -9.54 6.50 -10.60
C ILE A 114 -10.72 7.46 -10.42
N LEU A 115 -11.59 7.22 -9.44
CA LEU A 115 -12.73 8.09 -9.15
C LEU A 115 -12.28 9.53 -8.86
N ARG A 116 -11.19 9.69 -8.09
CA ARG A 116 -10.62 11.01 -7.80
C ARG A 116 -10.11 11.69 -9.07
N GLN A 117 -9.45 10.95 -9.96
CA GLN A 117 -8.91 11.48 -11.21
C GLN A 117 -10.02 11.88 -12.19
N THR A 118 -11.08 11.07 -12.34
CA THR A 118 -12.20 11.37 -13.24
C THR A 118 -13.05 12.55 -12.76
N THR A 119 -13.02 12.88 -11.46
CA THR A 119 -13.76 14.03 -10.91
C THR A 119 -13.02 15.37 -11.13
N ILE A 120 -11.73 15.33 -11.50
CA ILE A 120 -10.97 16.54 -11.78
C ILE A 120 -11.17 16.85 -13.27
N ASP A 121 -11.98 17.86 -13.55
CA ASP A 121 -12.04 18.45 -14.88
C ASP A 121 -10.68 19.09 -15.17
N ILE A 122 -9.89 18.42 -16.01
CA ILE A 122 -8.73 19.04 -16.64
C ILE A 122 -9.29 20.06 -17.60
N PHE A 123 -9.44 21.30 -17.14
CA PHE A 123 -9.54 22.44 -18.03
C PHE A 123 -8.24 22.47 -18.84
N PHE A 124 -8.26 21.85 -20.01
CA PHE A 124 -7.35 22.23 -21.07
C PHE A 124 -7.68 23.68 -21.36
N ILE A 125 -6.93 24.59 -20.72
CA ILE A 125 -6.81 25.95 -21.22
C ILE A 125 -6.26 25.74 -22.62
N ASP A 126 -7.15 25.88 -23.60
CA ASP A 126 -6.76 25.94 -24.98
C ASP A 126 -6.01 27.26 -25.12
N TRP A 127 -4.69 27.18 -25.01
CA TRP A 127 -3.78 28.32 -25.14
C TRP A 127 -3.59 28.65 -26.62
N GLU A 128 -4.67 28.63 -27.39
CA GLU A 128 -4.65 29.17 -28.73
C GLU A 128 -4.61 30.70 -28.59
N ARG A 129 -3.39 31.27 -28.61
CA ARG A 129 -3.22 32.72 -28.80
C ARG A 129 -3.97 33.09 -30.08
N SER A 130 -4.97 33.95 -29.98
CA SER A 130 -5.55 34.60 -31.16
C SER A 130 -4.43 35.31 -31.91
N LYS A 131 -4.11 34.82 -33.11
CA LYS A 131 -3.24 35.54 -34.04
C LYS A 131 -4.06 36.68 -34.63
N THR A 132 -4.04 37.83 -33.95
CA THR A 132 -4.34 39.11 -34.56
C THR A 132 -3.02 39.76 -34.98
N GLY A 133 -2.83 39.91 -36.29
CA GLY A 133 -1.66 40.58 -36.89
C GLY A 133 -1.32 39.98 -38.24
#